data_AF-A0A329LK49-F1
#
_entry.id   AF-A0A329LK49-F1
#
_cell.length_a   1.000
_cell.length_b   1.000
_cell.length_c   1.000
_cell.angle_alpha   90.00
_cell.angle_beta   90.00
_cell.angle_gamma   90.00
#
_symmetry.space_group_name_H-M   'P 1'
#
loop_
_entity.id
_entity.type
_entity.pdbx_description
1 polymer ?
#
loop_
_entity_poly.entity_id
_entity_poly.type
_entity_poly.pdbx_seq_one_letter_code
_entity_poly.pdbx_strand_id
1 'polypeptide(L)'
;MVAVIFAGAAASAALAGAGEAGAVPDVVNRPYSDAQRIIQQNGGNAVVATRVGSGADEADCLVTNAWDAAVRRPNSRGRPVANQDVMVALNCNGALAAPGVPGNSAMSPSGRDAKAEQQRQAARAARQAATAEEQELAGPVTPNN
;
A
#
# COMPACT_ATOMS: atom_id res chain seq x y z
N MET A 1 11.55 0.25 -73.35
CA MET A 1 10.40 1.06 -72.88
C MET A 1 9.18 0.15 -72.80
N VAL A 2 8.91 -0.45 -71.64
CA VAL A 2 7.59 -0.97 -71.22
C VAL A 2 7.55 -0.85 -69.68
N ALA A 3 6.38 -0.49 -69.19
CA ALA A 3 6.10 0.22 -67.96
C ALA A 3 6.08 -0.63 -66.67
N VAL A 4 6.21 0.11 -65.56
CA VAL A 4 6.10 -0.26 -64.15
C VAL A 4 4.75 -0.90 -63.80
N ILE A 5 4.74 -1.97 -62.99
CA ILE A 5 3.72 -2.17 -61.94
C ILE A 5 4.39 -2.79 -60.70
N PHE A 6 4.73 -1.95 -59.71
CA PHE A 6 4.90 -2.40 -58.33
C PHE A 6 3.50 -2.59 -57.73
N ALA A 7 2.99 -3.83 -57.71
CA ALA A 7 1.77 -4.17 -57.00
C ALA A 7 2.12 -4.55 -55.56
N GLY A 8 1.69 -3.71 -54.62
CA GLY A 8 2.03 -3.80 -53.21
C GLY A 8 1.26 -4.88 -52.44
N ALA A 9 1.86 -5.26 -51.31
CA ALA A 9 1.17 -5.78 -50.13
C ALA A 9 2.01 -5.35 -48.91
N ALA A 10 1.88 -4.07 -48.56
CA ALA A 10 2.47 -3.50 -47.36
C ALA A 10 1.71 -4.02 -46.13
N ALA A 11 2.45 -4.71 -45.25
CA ALA A 11 2.29 -4.83 -43.81
C ALA A 11 0.87 -4.70 -43.22
N SER A 12 0.19 -5.84 -43.04
CA SER A 12 -0.92 -5.98 -42.09
C SER A 12 -0.45 -6.67 -40.80
N ALA A 13 0.53 -6.08 -40.11
CA ALA A 13 1.04 -6.54 -38.81
C ALA A 13 0.73 -5.58 -37.63
N ALA A 14 -0.18 -4.63 -37.82
CA ALA A 14 -0.38 -3.52 -36.86
C ALA A 14 -1.63 -3.66 -35.95
N LEU A 15 -2.15 -4.87 -35.71
CA LEU A 15 -3.30 -5.07 -34.81
C LEU A 15 -2.94 -5.72 -33.47
N ALA A 16 -1.67 -6.00 -33.19
CA ALA A 16 -1.21 -6.40 -31.86
C ALA A 16 -0.91 -5.18 -30.97
N GLY A 17 -1.88 -4.27 -30.87
CA GLY A 17 -1.93 -3.26 -29.82
C GLY A 17 -3.02 -3.66 -28.84
N ALA A 18 -2.87 -4.82 -28.18
CA ALA A 18 -3.65 -5.10 -27.00
C ALA A 18 -3.27 -4.01 -25.99
N GLY A 19 -4.09 -2.97 -25.88
CA GLY A 19 -3.99 -2.06 -24.76
C GLY A 19 -4.15 -2.92 -23.52
N GLU A 20 -3.07 -3.11 -22.77
CA GLU A 20 -3.13 -3.61 -21.40
C GLU A 20 -4.23 -2.79 -20.72
N ALA A 21 -5.35 -3.45 -20.39
CA ALA A 21 -6.34 -2.82 -19.53
C ALA A 21 -5.62 -2.62 -18.20
N GLY A 22 -5.08 -1.41 -17.98
CA GLY A 22 -4.34 -1.06 -16.80
C GLY A 22 -5.27 -1.11 -15.59
N ALA A 23 -5.41 -2.30 -15.01
CA ALA A 23 -6.11 -2.45 -13.76
C ALA A 23 -5.29 -1.76 -12.67
N VAL A 24 -5.97 -1.09 -11.75
CA VAL A 24 -5.33 -0.57 -10.53
C VAL A 24 -4.58 -1.71 -9.83
N PRO A 25 -3.30 -1.51 -9.48
CA PRO A 25 -2.53 -2.54 -8.79
C PRO A 25 -3.17 -2.92 -7.45
N ASP A 26 -3.01 -4.17 -7.03
CA ASP A 26 -3.55 -4.65 -5.75
C ASP A 26 -2.75 -4.08 -4.56
N VAL A 27 -3.27 -2.96 -4.05
CA VAL A 27 -2.69 -2.21 -2.93
C VAL A 27 -3.55 -2.23 -1.67
N VAL A 28 -4.68 -2.95 -1.68
CA VAL A 28 -5.59 -3.02 -0.53
C VAL A 28 -4.94 -3.77 0.63
N ASN A 29 -5.22 -3.33 1.87
CA ASN A 29 -4.59 -3.80 3.11
C ASN A 29 -3.07 -3.54 3.22
N ARG A 30 -2.51 -2.65 2.39
CA ARG A 30 -1.12 -2.18 2.52
C ARG A 30 -1.07 -0.78 3.13
N PRO A 31 0.05 -0.40 3.79
CA PRO A 31 0.32 0.99 4.15
C PRO A 31 0.26 1.90 2.92
N TYR A 32 -0.21 3.14 3.10
CA TYR A 32 -0.30 4.10 2.02
C TYR A 32 1.06 4.40 1.37
N SER A 33 2.13 4.45 2.16
CA SER A 33 3.50 4.61 1.65
C SER A 33 3.92 3.51 0.66
N ASP A 34 3.54 2.25 0.93
CA ASP A 34 3.74 1.13 0.01
C ASP A 34 2.87 1.28 -1.25
N ALA A 35 1.61 1.64 -1.07
CA ALA A 35 0.66 1.82 -2.15
C ALA A 35 1.11 2.94 -3.12
N GLN A 36 1.58 4.08 -2.58
CA GLN A 36 2.13 5.18 -3.37
C GLN A 36 3.27 4.71 -4.27
N ARG A 37 4.23 3.96 -3.70
CA ARG A 37 5.36 3.42 -4.47
C ARG A 37 4.91 2.44 -5.54
N ILE A 38 4.01 1.50 -5.22
CA ILE A 38 3.50 0.50 -6.18
C ILE A 38 2.76 1.20 -7.33
N ILE A 39 1.87 2.15 -7.01
CA ILE A 39 1.12 2.92 -8.00
C ILE A 39 2.06 3.70 -8.93
N GLN A 40 3.06 4.38 -8.37
CA GLN A 40 4.07 5.11 -9.15
C GLN A 40 4.89 4.19 -10.07
N GLN A 41 5.29 3.00 -9.58
CA GLN A 41 6.00 2.02 -10.39
C GLN A 41 5.16 1.52 -11.58
N ASN A 42 3.83 1.54 -11.46
CA ASN A 42 2.89 1.20 -12.54
C ASN A 42 2.51 2.42 -13.40
N GLY A 43 3.16 3.58 -13.22
CA GLY A 43 2.91 4.79 -13.99
C GLY A 43 1.66 5.57 -13.58
N GLY A 44 1.10 5.26 -12.40
CA GLY A 44 -0.01 6.01 -11.80
C GLY A 44 0.44 7.03 -10.75
N ASN A 45 -0.46 7.91 -10.36
CA ASN A 45 -0.30 8.87 -9.28
C ASN A 45 -1.31 8.57 -8.18
N ALA A 46 -0.85 8.19 -6.99
CA ALA A 46 -1.76 7.93 -5.88
C ALA A 46 -2.36 9.23 -5.33
N VAL A 47 -3.69 9.31 -5.27
CA VAL A 47 -4.43 10.46 -4.75
C VAL A 47 -5.37 10.00 -3.65
N VAL A 48 -5.26 10.60 -2.46
CA VAL A 48 -6.16 10.29 -1.34
C VAL A 48 -7.56 10.80 -1.65
N ALA A 49 -8.50 9.88 -1.83
CA ALA A 49 -9.90 10.18 -2.09
C ALA A 49 -10.68 10.41 -0.79
N THR A 50 -10.46 9.52 0.19
CA THR A 50 -11.11 9.56 1.49
C THR A 50 -10.15 9.10 2.57
N ARG A 51 -10.28 9.69 3.76
CA ARG A 51 -9.53 9.31 4.95
C ARG A 51 -10.50 9.16 6.11
N VAL A 52 -10.43 8.02 6.79
CA VAL A 52 -11.24 7.73 7.98
C VAL A 52 -10.32 7.47 9.17
N GLY A 53 -10.55 8.17 10.28
CA GLY A 53 -9.74 8.04 11.50
C GLY A 53 -8.54 8.97 11.53
N SER A 54 -7.91 9.05 12.70
CA SER A 54 -6.76 9.93 12.98
C SER A 54 -5.76 9.30 13.95
N GLY A 55 -5.84 7.98 14.15
CA GLY A 55 -5.02 7.25 15.12
C GLY A 55 -3.66 6.80 14.58
N ALA A 56 -3.40 7.00 13.29
CA ALA A 56 -2.14 6.69 12.62
C ALA A 56 -1.72 7.84 11.69
N ASP A 57 -0.41 7.93 11.45
CA ASP A 57 0.17 8.82 10.44
C ASP A 57 -0.28 8.39 9.04
N GLU A 58 -0.43 9.36 8.12
CA GLU A 58 -1.02 9.11 6.79
C GLU A 58 -0.27 8.03 6.01
N ALA A 59 1.05 8.01 6.11
CA ALA A 59 1.93 7.03 5.46
C ALA A 59 1.66 5.58 5.90
N ASP A 60 1.17 5.40 7.13
CA ASP A 60 0.90 4.10 7.74
C ASP A 60 -0.57 3.69 7.67
N CYS A 61 -1.44 4.57 7.20
CA CYS A 61 -2.85 4.25 7.02
C CYS A 61 -3.02 3.13 6.01
N LEU A 62 -3.91 2.19 6.32
CA LEU A 62 -4.19 1.06 5.44
C LEU A 62 -5.10 1.50 4.31
N VAL A 63 -4.73 1.14 3.08
CA VAL A 63 -5.61 1.31 1.92
C VAL A 63 -6.76 0.32 2.03
N THR A 64 -8.00 0.82 2.02
CA THR A 64 -9.21 0.00 2.06
C THR A 64 -9.85 -0.20 0.70
N ASN A 65 -9.58 0.72 -0.24
CA ASN A 65 -10.03 0.61 -1.63
C ASN A 65 -9.11 1.45 -2.54
N ALA A 66 -8.96 1.02 -3.79
CA ALA A 66 -8.21 1.75 -4.81
C ALA A 66 -8.91 1.62 -6.18
N TRP A 67 -9.02 2.72 -6.92
CA TRP A 67 -9.70 2.76 -8.21
C TRP A 67 -9.17 3.88 -9.10
N ASP A 68 -9.29 3.74 -10.43
CA ASP A 68 -8.88 4.79 -11.36
C ASP A 68 -9.81 6.00 -11.28
N ALA A 69 -9.24 7.20 -11.37
CA ALA A 69 -10.04 8.41 -11.43
C ALA A 69 -10.91 8.43 -12.69
N ALA A 70 -12.23 8.52 -12.51
CA ALA A 70 -13.22 8.44 -13.58
C ALA A 70 -13.15 9.59 -14.60
N VAL A 71 -12.56 10.74 -14.23
CA VAL A 71 -12.57 11.96 -15.03
C VAL A 71 -11.22 12.18 -15.70
N ARG A 72 -11.21 12.32 -17.03
CA ARG A 72 -10.04 12.79 -17.78
C ARG A 72 -9.80 14.27 -17.50
N ARG A 73 -8.65 14.61 -16.93
CA ARG A 73 -8.26 16.01 -16.73
C ARG A 73 -7.84 16.62 -18.07
N PRO A 74 -8.28 17.84 -18.41
CA PRO A 74 -7.73 18.54 -19.56
C PRO A 74 -6.29 18.99 -19.27
N ASN A 75 -5.42 18.93 -20.28
CA ASN A 75 -4.09 19.54 -20.19
C ASN A 75 -4.16 21.08 -20.30
N SER A 76 -3.01 21.75 -20.22
CA SER A 76 -2.90 23.22 -20.34
C SER A 76 -3.44 23.81 -21.64
N ARG A 77 -3.72 22.97 -22.65
CA ARG A 77 -4.32 23.35 -23.94
C ARG A 77 -5.78 22.92 -24.07
N GLY A 78 -6.42 22.51 -22.97
CA GLY A 78 -7.83 22.10 -22.93
C GLY A 78 -8.12 20.73 -23.55
N ARG A 79 -7.11 19.92 -23.90
CA ARG A 79 -7.35 18.59 -24.50
C ARG A 79 -7.45 17.52 -23.40
N PRO A 80 -8.44 16.62 -23.45
CA PRO A 80 -8.52 15.49 -22.51
C PRO A 80 -7.26 14.64 -22.62
N VAL A 81 -6.55 14.43 -21.51
CA VAL A 81 -5.44 13.47 -21.42
C VAL A 81 -5.86 12.24 -20.62
N ALA A 82 -5.15 11.13 -20.81
CA ALA A 82 -5.34 9.96 -19.96
C ALA A 82 -5.07 10.38 -18.50
N ASN A 83 -6.00 10.04 -17.61
CA ASN A 83 -5.79 10.28 -16.19
C ASN A 83 -4.96 9.12 -15.63
N GLN A 84 -3.87 9.46 -14.97
CA GLN A 84 -3.02 8.50 -14.27
C GLN A 84 -3.29 8.49 -12.77
N ASP A 85 -4.23 9.32 -12.29
CA ASP A 85 -4.61 9.38 -10.89
C ASP A 85 -5.32 8.07 -10.48
N VAL A 86 -4.75 7.38 -9.50
CA VAL A 86 -5.35 6.26 -8.79
C VAL A 86 -5.86 6.80 -7.46
N MET A 87 -7.17 6.81 -7.31
CA MET A 87 -7.87 7.24 -6.11
C MET A 87 -7.76 6.15 -5.05
N VAL A 88 -7.34 6.51 -3.83
CA VAL A 88 -7.24 5.56 -2.71
C VAL A 88 -8.10 6.00 -1.52
N ALA A 89 -8.78 5.05 -0.90
CA ALA A 89 -9.47 5.23 0.38
C ALA A 89 -8.60 4.72 1.52
N LEU A 90 -8.43 5.51 2.57
CA LEU A 90 -7.54 5.23 3.69
C LEU A 90 -8.32 4.98 4.99
N ASN A 91 -7.89 3.98 5.74
CA ASN A 91 -8.25 3.74 7.13
C ASN A 91 -7.04 4.03 8.02
N CYS A 92 -7.14 5.12 8.77
CA CYS A 92 -6.15 5.65 9.70
C CYS A 92 -6.54 5.39 11.17
N ASN A 93 -7.39 4.40 11.43
CA ASN A 93 -7.64 3.94 12.79
C ASN A 93 -6.41 3.15 13.31
N GLY A 94 -6.33 2.95 14.62
CA GLY A 94 -5.25 2.14 15.21
C GLY A 94 -5.21 0.71 14.64
N ALA A 95 -4.04 0.07 14.72
CA ALA A 95 -3.82 -1.27 14.17
C ALA A 95 -4.82 -2.32 14.70
N LEU A 96 -5.25 -2.18 15.95
CA LEU A 96 -6.26 -3.03 16.60
C LEU A 96 -7.15 -2.17 17.50
N ALA A 97 -8.46 -2.43 17.51
CA ALA A 97 -9.39 -1.77 18.43
C ALA A 97 -9.14 -2.20 19.89
N ALA A 98 -9.27 -1.25 20.82
CA ALA A 98 -9.21 -1.49 22.26
C ALA A 98 -10.32 -0.70 22.98
N PRO A 99 -10.62 -0.97 24.26
CA PRO A 99 -11.62 -0.21 25.01
C PRO A 99 -11.34 1.30 24.95
N GLY A 100 -12.28 2.07 24.39
CA GLY A 100 -12.15 3.52 24.22
C GLY A 100 -11.17 3.98 23.11
N VAL A 101 -10.55 3.06 22.38
CA VAL A 101 -9.57 3.38 21.32
C VAL A 101 -10.04 2.78 19.98
N PRO A 102 -10.36 3.63 18.97
CA PRO A 102 -10.77 3.14 17.67
C PRO A 102 -9.62 2.43 16.95
N GLY A 103 -9.92 1.31 16.30
CA GLY A 103 -8.94 0.50 15.58
C GLY A 103 -9.58 -0.56 14.71
N ASN A 104 -8.75 -1.33 13.99
CA ASN A 104 -9.26 -2.43 13.19
C ASN A 104 -9.88 -3.52 14.08
N SER A 105 -10.96 -4.12 13.61
CA SER A 105 -11.57 -5.26 14.29
C SER A 105 -10.59 -6.43 14.35
N ALA A 106 -10.46 -7.09 15.50
CA ALA A 106 -9.68 -8.31 15.65
C ALA A 106 -10.12 -9.45 14.70
N MET A 107 -11.30 -9.33 14.09
CA MET A 107 -11.81 -10.28 13.11
C MET A 107 -11.52 -9.90 11.66
N SER A 108 -11.09 -8.66 11.36
CA SER A 108 -10.66 -8.31 10.01
C SER A 108 -9.30 -8.96 9.70
N PRO A 109 -8.93 -9.16 8.42
CA PRO A 109 -7.60 -9.66 8.06
C PRO A 109 -6.47 -8.84 8.72
N SER A 110 -6.49 -7.51 8.54
CA SER A 110 -5.50 -6.61 9.13
C SER A 110 -5.49 -6.62 10.66
N GLY A 111 -6.65 -6.72 11.31
CA GLY A 111 -6.72 -6.79 12.77
C GLY A 111 -6.27 -8.14 13.33
N ARG A 112 -6.44 -9.24 12.60
CA ARG A 112 -5.86 -10.54 12.96
C ARG A 112 -4.34 -10.49 12.91
N ASP A 113 -3.77 -9.89 11.86
CA ASP A 113 -2.32 -9.74 11.71
C ASP A 113 -1.73 -8.85 12.81
N ALA A 114 -2.39 -7.72 13.11
CA ALA A 114 -2.01 -6.83 14.20
C ALA A 114 -2.09 -7.53 15.57
N LYS A 115 -3.16 -8.29 15.83
CA LYS A 115 -3.30 -9.08 17.06
C LYS A 115 -2.18 -10.13 17.19
N ALA A 116 -1.86 -10.83 16.11
CA ALA A 116 -0.79 -11.82 16.10
C ALA A 116 0.58 -11.15 16.36
N GLU A 117 0.84 -9.99 15.79
CA GLU A 117 2.06 -9.21 16.05
C GLU A 117 2.12 -8.74 17.51
N GLN A 118 1.03 -8.21 18.05
CA GLN A 118 0.94 -7.81 19.45
C GLN A 118 1.25 -8.98 20.40
N GLN A 119 0.74 -10.18 20.11
CA GLN A 119 1.04 -11.39 20.88
C GLN A 119 2.52 -11.80 20.77
N ARG A 120 3.13 -11.68 19.59
CA ARG A 120 4.56 -11.93 19.39
C ARG A 120 5.42 -10.96 20.19
N GLN A 121 5.07 -9.67 20.19
CA GLN A 121 5.79 -8.64 20.94
C GLN A 121 5.67 -8.86 22.44
N ALA A 122 4.48 -9.19 22.94
CA ALA A 122 4.29 -9.53 24.36
C ALA A 122 5.13 -10.75 24.78
N ALA A 123 5.19 -11.79 23.95
CA ALA A 123 6.04 -12.95 24.21
C ALA A 123 7.54 -12.61 24.21
N ARG A 124 7.99 -11.74 23.31
CA ARG A 124 9.38 -11.26 23.27
C ARG A 124 9.73 -10.44 24.52
N ALA A 125 8.86 -9.52 24.93
CA ALA A 125 9.04 -8.72 26.13
C ALA A 125 9.12 -9.58 27.40
N ALA A 126 8.24 -10.59 27.53
CA ALA A 126 8.27 -11.51 28.66
C ALA A 126 9.59 -12.31 28.74
N ARG A 127 10.11 -12.76 27.58
CA ARG A 127 11.42 -13.44 27.53
C ARG A 127 12.56 -12.51 27.92
N GLN A 128 12.54 -11.26 27.44
CA GLN A 128 13.56 -10.27 27.77
C GLN A 128 13.56 -9.93 29.27
N ALA A 129 12.38 -9.79 29.88
CA ALA A 129 12.25 -9.56 31.31
C ALA A 129 12.85 -10.72 32.13
N ALA A 130 12.52 -11.96 31.79
CA ALA A 130 13.09 -13.14 32.46
C ALA A 130 14.64 -13.20 32.33
N THR A 131 15.18 -12.90 31.14
CA THR A 131 16.64 -12.86 30.96
C THR A 131 17.34 -11.73 31.69
N ALA A 132 16.63 -10.61 31.93
CA ALA A 132 17.17 -9.48 32.69
C ALA A 132 17.19 -9.80 34.19
N GLU A 133 16.14 -10.44 34.72
CA GLU A 133 16.09 -10.92 36.10
C GLU A 133 17.19 -11.96 36.40
N GLU A 134 17.45 -12.89 35.48
CA GLU A 134 18.57 -13.84 35.60
C GLU A 134 19.94 -13.14 35.64
N GLN A 135 20.13 -12.10 34.83
CA GLN A 135 21.39 -11.33 34.82
C GLN A 135 21.58 -10.51 36.10
N GLU A 136 20.50 -9.97 36.66
CA GLU A 136 20.54 -9.22 37.92
C GLU A 136 20.88 -10.16 39.09
N LEU A 137 20.30 -11.37 39.11
CA LEU A 137 20.58 -12.37 40.15
C LEU A 137 21.98 -12.99 40.03
N ALA A 138 22.51 -13.09 38.81
CA ALA A 138 23.87 -13.56 38.54
C ALA A 138 24.94 -12.46 38.70
N GLY A 139 24.53 -11.21 38.94
CA GLY A 139 25.44 -10.09 39.17
C GLY A 139 26.30 -10.29 40.42
N PRO A 140 27.60 -9.94 40.40
CA PRO A 140 28.47 -10.13 41.55
C PRO A 140 28.01 -9.26 42.72
N VAL A 141 27.59 -9.90 43.82
CA VAL A 141 27.38 -9.23 45.11
C VAL A 141 28.76 -8.81 45.61
N THR A 142 29.22 -7.59 45.32
CA THR A 142 30.43 -7.05 45.92
C THR A 142 30.13 -6.75 47.40
N PRO A 143 30.68 -7.52 48.36
CA PRO A 143 30.52 -7.17 49.76
C PRO A 143 31.34 -5.91 50.03
N ASN A 144 30.67 -4.87 50.51
CA ASN A 144 31.34 -3.66 51.00
C ASN A 144 32.16 -4.04 52.24
N ASN A 145 33.49 -4.03 52.11
CA ASN A 145 34.46 -4.07 53.21
C ASN A 145 34.82 -2.64 53.63
#